data_AF-A0A7S2DX03-F1
#
_entry.id   AF-A0A7S2DX03-F1
#
_cell.length_a   1.000
_cell.length_b   1.000
_cell.length_c   1.000
_cell.angle_alpha   90.00
_cell.angle_beta   90.00
_cell.angle_gamma   90.00
#
_symmetry.space_group_name_H-M   'P 1'
#
loop_
_entity.id
_entity.type
_entity.pdbx_description
1 polymer ?
#
loop_
_entity_poly.entity_id
_entity_poly.type
_entity_poly.pdbx_seq_one_letter_code
_entity_poly.pdbx_strand_id
1 'polypeptide(L)'
;ALLAQVAPVMAVFSGFAYHRDISAHNVLIHGAPLSEEFSILDFGLATGSVHFNQEWRTAHVSGDPRYFMPASWIIITYGTRQLEQLPDRQFRDHYISRLDHFA
;
A
#
# COMPACT_ATOMS: atom_id res chain seq x y z
N ALA A 1 13.53 -7.68 -14.51
CA ALA A 1 14.54 -7.96 -13.47
C ALA A 1 14.05 -7.47 -12.11
N LEU A 2 13.94 -6.16 -11.86
CA LEU A 2 13.54 -5.61 -10.56
C LEU A 2 12.12 -6.02 -10.10
N LEU A 3 11.09 -5.90 -10.95
CA LEU A 3 9.72 -6.27 -10.57
C LEU A 3 9.60 -7.74 -10.13
N ALA A 4 10.39 -8.64 -10.74
CA ALA A 4 10.43 -10.05 -10.37
C ALA A 4 11.09 -10.29 -8.99
N GLN A 5 11.94 -9.37 -8.54
CA GLN A 5 12.51 -9.38 -7.19
C GLN A 5 11.55 -8.71 -6.18
N VAL A 6 10.92 -7.59 -6.55
CA VAL A 6 10.06 -6.79 -5.66
C VAL A 6 8.72 -7.49 -5.38
N ALA A 7 8.06 -8.04 -6.40
CA ALA A 7 6.75 -8.66 -6.25
C ALA A 7 6.65 -9.73 -5.16
N PRO A 8 7.56 -10.74 -5.06
CA PRO A 8 7.49 -11.73 -3.99
C PRO A 8 7.74 -11.13 -2.60
N VAL A 9 8.59 -10.10 -2.49
CA VAL A 9 8.81 -9.38 -1.23
C VAL A 9 7.54 -8.66 -0.79
N MET A 10 6.88 -7.94 -1.69
CA MET A 10 5.61 -7.26 -1.39
C MET A 10 4.49 -8.24 -1.03
N ALA A 11 4.45 -9.42 -1.65
CA ALA A 11 3.51 -10.47 -1.29
C ALA A 11 3.72 -10.94 0.15
N VAL A 12 4.96 -11.19 0.56
CA VAL A 12 5.30 -11.54 1.95
C VAL A 12 5.00 -10.38 2.90
N PHE A 13 5.34 -9.15 2.49
CA PHE A 13 5.15 -7.93 3.28
C PHE A 13 3.67 -7.70 3.63
N SER A 14 2.78 -7.84 2.65
CA SER A 14 1.33 -7.71 2.84
C SER A 14 0.74 -8.66 3.90
N GLY A 15 1.44 -9.77 4.19
CA GLY A 15 1.05 -10.71 5.24
C GLY A 15 1.13 -10.14 6.65
N PHE A 16 1.97 -9.15 6.90
CA PHE A 16 2.19 -8.60 8.25
C PHE A 16 2.17 -7.07 8.32
N ALA A 17 2.41 -6.34 7.23
CA ALA A 17 2.39 -4.88 7.21
C ALA A 17 1.96 -4.30 5.86
N TYR A 18 1.48 -3.06 5.89
CA TYR A 18 1.37 -2.18 4.74
C TYR A 18 2.32 -1.00 4.93
N HIS A 19 3.10 -0.67 3.90
CA HIS A 19 4.04 0.44 3.88
C HIS A 19 3.34 1.78 3.74
N ARG A 20 2.29 1.83 2.90
CA ARG A 20 1.43 2.97 2.62
C ARG A 20 2.07 4.14 1.88
N ASP A 21 3.31 3.95 1.41
CA ASP A 21 4.03 4.95 0.63
C ASP A 21 5.06 4.29 -0.30
N ILE A 22 4.65 3.20 -0.95
CA ILE A 22 5.49 2.59 -1.97
C ILE A 22 5.57 3.53 -3.17
N SER A 23 6.79 3.79 -3.60
CA SER A 23 7.09 4.65 -4.73
C SER A 23 8.54 4.42 -5.16
N ALA A 24 8.90 4.85 -6.37
CA ALA A 24 10.25 4.65 -6.88
C ALA A 24 11.34 5.34 -6.01
N HIS A 25 11.00 6.41 -5.29
CA HIS A 25 11.97 7.11 -4.43
C HIS A 25 12.19 6.42 -3.08
N ASN A 26 11.27 5.56 -2.66
CA ASN A 26 11.38 4.71 -1.46
C ASN A 26 11.96 3.32 -1.78
N VAL A 27 12.48 3.11 -3.00
CA VAL A 27 13.18 1.90 -3.40
C VAL A 27 14.64 2.23 -3.71
N LEU A 28 15.55 1.76 -2.86
CA LEU A 28 16.98 1.90 -3.08
C LEU A 28 17.50 0.68 -3.85
N ILE A 29 18.07 0.92 -5.03
CA ILE A 29 18.77 -0.11 -5.80
C ILE A 29 20.26 -0.02 -5.49
N HIS A 30 20.90 -1.15 -5.21
CA HIS A 30 22.33 -1.23 -4.94
C HIS A 30 22.95 -2.51 -5.53
N GLY A 31 24.28 -2.57 -5.58
CA GLY A 31 25.02 -3.69 -6.18
C GLY A 31 25.70 -3.34 -7.51
N ALA A 32 26.30 -4.35 -8.14
CA ALA A 32 26.97 -4.24 -9.43
C ALA A 32 26.00 -4.56 -10.59
N PRO A 33 26.31 -4.15 -11.84
CA PRO A 33 25.52 -4.55 -13.00
C PRO A 33 25.36 -6.07 -13.07
N LEU A 34 24.13 -6.55 -13.30
CA LEU A 34 23.73 -7.97 -13.33
C LEU A 34 23.67 -8.67 -11.95
N SER A 35 23.93 -7.95 -10.86
CA SER A 35 23.78 -8.44 -9.49
C SER A 35 23.09 -7.37 -8.61
N GLU A 36 22.12 -6.66 -9.16
CA GLU A 36 21.40 -5.61 -8.45
C GLU A 36 20.43 -6.21 -7.42
N GLU A 37 20.47 -5.64 -6.23
CA GLU A 37 19.55 -5.87 -5.13
C GLU A 37 18.77 -4.59 -4.85
N PHE A 38 17.69 -4.72 -4.09
CA PHE A 38 16.90 -3.56 -3.67
C PHE A 38 16.60 -3.60 -2.17
N SER A 39 16.29 -2.43 -1.63
CA SER A 39 15.78 -2.27 -0.28
C SER A 39 14.62 -1.28 -0.30
N ILE A 40 13.59 -1.58 0.49
CA ILE A 40 12.45 -0.69 0.70
C ILE A 40 12.81 0.23 1.87
N LEU A 41 12.63 1.53 1.67
CA LEU A 41 12.98 2.59 2.62
C LEU A 41 11.72 3.28 3.16
N ASP A 42 11.86 3.94 4.30
CA ASP A 42 10.86 4.82 4.92
C ASP A 42 9.53 4.17 5.33
N PHE A 43 9.58 3.42 6.42
CA PHE A 43 8.39 2.84 7.05
C PHE A 43 7.65 3.82 7.97
N GLY A 44 7.86 5.14 7.86
CA GLY A 44 7.25 6.13 8.75
C GLY A 44 5.72 6.16 8.72
N LEU A 45 5.13 5.70 7.62
CA LEU A 45 3.67 5.58 7.43
C LEU A 45 3.15 4.14 7.55
N ALA A 46 4.03 3.18 7.82
CA ALA A 46 3.69 1.77 7.79
C ALA A 46 2.75 1.38 8.95
N THR A 47 1.93 0.36 8.73
CA THR A 47 0.99 -0.18 9.72
C THR A 47 0.90 -1.70 9.62
N GLY A 48 0.59 -2.38 10.72
CA GLY A 48 0.38 -3.82 10.71
C GLY A 48 -0.87 -4.21 9.92
N SER A 49 -0.78 -5.21 9.04
CA SER A 49 -1.90 -5.61 8.16
C SER A 49 -3.14 -6.08 8.94
N VAL A 50 -2.92 -6.81 10.04
CA VAL A 50 -3.99 -7.28 10.94
C VAL A 50 -4.68 -6.12 11.66
N HIS A 51 -3.90 -5.16 12.18
CA HIS A 51 -4.42 -3.97 12.85
C HIS A 51 -5.20 -3.10 11.88
N PHE A 52 -4.66 -2.88 10.69
CA PHE A 52 -5.30 -2.06 9.67
C PHE A 52 -6.67 -2.60 9.25
N ASN A 53 -6.85 -3.92 9.18
CA ASN A 53 -8.16 -4.52 8.89
C ASN A 53 -9.25 -4.10 9.89
N GLN A 54 -8.88 -3.86 11.14
CA GLN A 54 -9.79 -3.40 12.18
C GLN A 54 -9.92 -1.86 12.20
N GLU A 55 -8.84 -1.16 11.87
CA GLU A 55 -8.68 0.28 12.08
C GLU A 55 -8.83 1.15 10.82
N TRP A 56 -8.99 0.56 9.63
CA TRP A 56 -9.03 1.31 8.35
C TRP A 56 -10.07 2.44 8.32
N ARG A 57 -11.12 2.35 9.15
CA ARG A 57 -12.18 3.37 9.26
C ARG A 57 -11.74 4.65 9.96
N THR A 58 -10.78 4.52 10.86
CA THR A 58 -10.25 5.61 11.71
C THR A 58 -8.83 5.98 11.34
N ALA A 59 -8.12 5.10 10.63
CA ALA A 59 -6.81 5.39 10.07
C ALA A 59 -6.91 6.52 9.04
N HIS A 60 -6.01 7.50 9.16
CA HIS A 60 -5.85 8.54 8.14
C HIS A 60 -5.41 7.91 6.82
N VAL A 61 -5.88 8.44 5.68
CA VAL A 61 -5.23 8.17 4.39
C VAL A 61 -3.85 8.84 4.40
N SER A 62 -2.81 8.14 3.95
CA SER A 62 -1.43 8.65 3.94
C SER A 62 -0.67 8.04 2.78
N GLY A 63 0.49 8.64 2.49
CA GLY A 63 1.33 8.34 1.35
C GLY A 63 1.24 9.41 0.27
N ASP A 64 1.92 9.16 -0.84
CA ASP A 64 1.88 10.02 -2.01
C ASP A 64 0.55 9.89 -2.80
N PRO A 65 -0.22 10.99 -2.97
CA PRO A 65 -1.50 10.96 -3.67
C PRO A 65 -1.44 10.44 -5.12
N ARG A 66 -0.28 10.50 -5.78
CA ARG A 66 -0.10 9.98 -7.15
C ARG A 66 -0.28 8.45 -7.23
N TYR A 67 -0.09 7.77 -6.10
CA TYR A 67 -0.14 6.32 -5.95
C TYR A 67 -1.40 5.84 -5.23
N PHE A 68 -2.29 6.76 -4.88
CA PHE A 68 -3.53 6.41 -4.18
C PHE A 68 -4.47 5.60 -5.06
N MET A 69 -4.92 4.48 -4.52
CA MET A 69 -5.99 3.70 -5.11
C MET A 69 -7.33 4.46 -5.10
N PRO A 70 -8.31 4.09 -5.95
CA PRO A 70 -9.61 4.77 -6.00
C PRO A 70 -10.34 4.87 -4.65
N ALA A 71 -10.23 3.84 -3.80
CA ALA A 71 -10.85 3.85 -2.48
C ALA A 71 -10.28 4.92 -1.54
N SER A 72 -8.98 5.22 -1.64
CA SER A 72 -8.34 6.30 -0.88
C SER A 72 -8.95 7.66 -1.24
N TRP A 73 -9.17 7.91 -2.54
CA TRP A 73 -9.84 9.13 -3.00
C TRP A 73 -11.30 9.22 -2.52
N ILE A 74 -12.04 8.12 -2.57
CA ILE A 74 -13.42 8.08 -2.03
C ILE A 74 -13.44 8.44 -0.55
N ILE A 75 -12.53 7.89 0.26
CA ILE A 75 -12.44 8.20 1.69
C ILE A 75 -12.08 9.67 1.91
N ILE A 76 -11.12 10.22 1.16
CA ILE A 76 -10.72 11.63 1.27
C ILE A 76 -11.91 12.56 0.94
N THR A 77 -12.66 12.26 -0.12
CA THR A 77 -13.72 13.16 -0.61
C THR A 77 -15.04 13.00 0.15
N TYR A 78 -15.42 11.77 0.50
CA TYR A 78 -16.77 11.45 1.00
C TYR A 78 -16.77 10.72 2.35
N GLY A 79 -15.60 10.39 2.88
CA GLY A 79 -15.45 9.63 4.12
C GLY A 79 -15.65 8.13 3.97
N THR A 80 -15.30 7.40 5.04
CA THR A 80 -15.31 5.93 5.07
C THR A 80 -16.71 5.33 4.95
N ARG A 81 -17.74 6.02 5.44
CA ARG A 81 -19.15 5.59 5.32
C ARG A 81 -19.58 5.44 3.85
N GLN A 82 -19.11 6.31 2.96
CA GLN A 82 -19.46 6.22 1.54
C GLN A 82 -18.85 4.97 0.90
N LEU A 83 -17.61 4.63 1.25
CA LEU A 83 -16.94 3.42 0.77
C LEU A 83 -17.70 2.14 1.15
N GLU A 84 -18.32 2.11 2.34
CA GLU A 84 -19.14 0.98 2.81
C GLU A 84 -20.49 0.85 2.09
N GLN A 85 -21.01 1.97 1.56
CA GLN A 85 -22.30 2.04 0.88
C GLN A 85 -22.22 1.77 -0.62
N LEU A 86 -21.00 1.65 -1.18
CA LEU A 86 -20.83 1.33 -2.59
C LEU A 86 -21.43 -0.05 -2.91
N PRO A 87 -22.17 -0.18 -4.03
CA PRO A 87 -22.68 -1.48 -4.48
C PRO A 87 -21.55 -2.49 -4.71
N ASP A 88 -20.42 -2.01 -5.22
CA ASP A 88 -19.22 -2.82 -5.44
C ASP A 88 -18.34 -2.84 -4.19
N ARG A 89 -18.32 -4.00 -3.52
CA ARG A 89 -17.51 -4.24 -2.32
C ARG A 89 -16.01 -4.32 -2.61
N GLN A 90 -15.61 -4.52 -3.87
CA GLN A 90 -14.19 -4.66 -4.22
C GLN A 90 -13.38 -3.41 -3.87
N PHE A 91 -13.95 -2.21 -3.94
CA PHE A 91 -13.27 -0.98 -3.52
C PHE A 91 -12.84 -1.05 -2.06
N ARG A 92 -13.74 -1.47 -1.18
CA ARG A 92 -13.46 -1.66 0.24
C ARG A 92 -12.51 -2.82 0.47
N ASP A 93 -12.77 -3.96 -0.15
CA ASP A 93 -11.98 -5.17 0.08
C ASP A 93 -10.53 -4.98 -0.39
N HIS A 94 -10.31 -4.28 -1.51
CA HIS A 94 -8.99 -3.87 -1.95
C HIS A 94 -8.35 -2.85 -1.00
N TYR A 95 -9.10 -1.86 -0.48
CA TYR A 95 -8.55 -0.90 0.47
C TYR A 95 -8.00 -1.59 1.73
N ILE A 96 -8.73 -2.60 2.22
CA ILE A 96 -8.37 -3.33 3.44
C ILE A 96 -7.24 -4.35 3.20
N SER A 97 -7.23 -5.02 2.05
CA SER A 97 -6.36 -6.18 1.79
C SER A 97 -5.20 -5.92 0.83
N ARG A 98 -5.18 -4.77 0.14
CA ARG A 98 -4.28 -4.48 -0.99
C ARG A 98 -3.82 -3.02 -1.01
N LEU A 99 -3.61 -2.42 0.17
CA LEU A 99 -3.32 -1.00 0.32
C LEU A 99 -2.07 -0.55 -0.47
N ASP A 100 -1.03 -1.40 -0.51
CA ASP A 100 0.21 -1.13 -1.25
C ASP A 100 0.20 -1.66 -2.69
N HIS A 101 -0.92 -2.19 -3.19
CA HIS A 101 -0.94 -2.83 -4.51
C HIS A 101 -0.92 -1.82 -5.66
N PHE A 102 -1.39 -0.60 -5.41
CA PHE A 102 -1.41 0.50 -6.38
C PHE A 102 -0.25 1.48 -6.20
N ALA A 103 0.52 1.31 -5.12
CA ALA A 103 1.67 2.10 -4.76
C ALA A 103 2.96 1.42 -5.23
#